data_AF-A0A0N5CNW9-F1
#
_entry.id   AF-A0A0N5CNW9-F1
#
_cell.length_a   1.000
_cell.length_b   1.000
_cell.length_c   1.000
_cell.angle_alpha   90.00
_cell.angle_beta   90.00
_cell.angle_gamma   90.00
#
_symmetry.space_group_name_H-M   'P 1'
#
loop_
_entity.id
_entity.type
_entity.pdbx_description
1 polymer ?
#
loop_
_entity_poly.entity_id
_entity_poly.type
_entity_poly.pdbx_seq_one_letter_code
_entity_poly.pdbx_strand_id
1 'polypeptide(L)'
;MASKPKRRRKEELNEIETILLGDDLNQIAVMLSDLITIKEVELEAKVKECPRLGVSLVTILWKCSLQDLKQQSQWLQILKNVVRVLIHICDTLPSLCLQLAEPRRNFTNIAVRILENPKISWEVKCFVLRLISSIAKHHRCLEMIIENTHLIDRIAMALDHEDVMVAKVALQIADVLTVNKHGVKVG
;
A
#
# COMPACT_ATOMS: atom_id res chain seq x y z
N MET A 1 -37.48 12.77 21.28
CA MET A 1 -37.39 12.45 19.84
C MET A 1 -36.04 11.79 19.57
N ALA A 2 -35.99 10.47 19.43
CA ALA A 2 -34.75 9.75 19.12
C ALA A 2 -34.43 9.90 17.62
N SER A 3 -33.30 10.52 17.32
CA SER A 3 -32.79 10.66 15.95
C SER A 3 -32.44 9.27 15.41
N LYS A 4 -33.12 8.84 14.33
CA LYS A 4 -32.80 7.60 13.63
C LYS A 4 -31.38 7.70 13.06
N PRO A 5 -30.55 6.65 13.16
CA PRO A 5 -29.24 6.66 12.54
C PRO A 5 -29.41 6.82 11.01
N LYS A 6 -28.79 7.84 10.43
CA LYS A 6 -28.68 8.02 8.98
C LYS A 6 -28.14 6.72 8.39
N ARG A 7 -29.00 5.91 7.76
CA ARG A 7 -28.58 4.78 6.93
C ARG A 7 -27.63 5.34 5.87
N ARG A 8 -26.34 5.02 5.98
CA ARG A 8 -25.36 5.28 4.91
C ARG A 8 -25.90 4.59 3.66
N ARG A 9 -26.07 5.35 2.57
CA ARG A 9 -26.30 4.75 1.24
C ARG A 9 -25.14 3.78 1.00
N LYS A 10 -25.44 2.49 0.78
CA LYS A 10 -24.47 1.60 0.14
C LYS A 10 -24.30 2.15 -1.26
N GLU A 11 -23.22 2.88 -1.50
CA GLU A 11 -22.77 3.14 -2.87
C GLU A 11 -22.59 1.78 -3.55
N GLU A 12 -23.20 1.61 -4.71
CA GLU A 12 -23.02 0.41 -5.52
C GLU A 12 -21.54 0.31 -5.88
N LEU A 13 -20.94 -0.85 -5.58
CA LEU A 13 -19.57 -1.13 -5.97
C LEU A 13 -19.53 -1.25 -7.49
N ASN A 14 -18.54 -0.63 -8.11
CA ASN A 14 -18.31 -0.88 -9.53
C ASN A 14 -17.75 -2.31 -9.74
N GLU A 15 -17.65 -2.73 -11.01
CA GLU A 15 -17.17 -4.07 -11.37
C GLU A 15 -15.76 -4.35 -10.84
N ILE A 16 -14.85 -3.37 -10.95
CA ILE A 16 -13.46 -3.48 -10.47
C ILE A 16 -13.44 -3.69 -8.96
N GLU A 17 -14.18 -2.88 -8.19
CA GLU A 17 -14.29 -3.04 -6.74
C GLU A 17 -14.93 -4.37 -6.37
N THR A 18 -15.94 -4.81 -7.11
CA THR A 18 -16.62 -6.08 -6.87
C THR A 18 -15.66 -7.26 -7.01
N ILE A 19 -14.82 -7.24 -8.05
CA ILE A 19 -13.78 -8.25 -8.27
C ILE A 19 -12.72 -8.17 -7.16
N LEU A 20 -12.16 -6.98 -6.91
CA LEU A 20 -11.07 -6.80 -5.94
C LEU A 20 -11.48 -7.13 -4.50
N LEU A 21 -12.73 -6.86 -4.13
CA LEU A 21 -13.26 -7.11 -2.79
C LEU A 21 -13.90 -8.49 -2.63
N GLY A 22 -14.10 -9.21 -3.74
CA GLY A 22 -14.56 -10.59 -3.76
C GLY A 22 -13.54 -11.58 -3.17
N ASP A 23 -13.84 -12.86 -3.33
CA ASP A 23 -13.02 -13.97 -2.80
C ASP A 23 -12.46 -14.87 -3.92
N ASP A 24 -12.75 -14.58 -5.19
CA ASP A 24 -12.16 -15.28 -6.33
C ASP A 24 -10.72 -14.80 -6.58
N LEU A 25 -9.77 -15.58 -6.07
CA LEU A 25 -8.34 -15.28 -6.16
C LEU A 25 -7.83 -15.20 -7.61
N ASN A 26 -8.44 -15.93 -8.54
CA ASN A 26 -8.03 -15.89 -9.94
C ASN A 26 -8.47 -14.58 -10.59
N GLN A 27 -9.72 -14.16 -10.36
CA GLN A 27 -10.21 -12.87 -10.86
C GLN A 27 -9.42 -11.70 -10.26
N ILE A 28 -9.12 -11.75 -8.96
CA ILE A 28 -8.27 -10.75 -8.29
C ILE A 28 -6.88 -10.72 -8.95
N ALA A 29 -6.25 -11.87 -9.17
CA ALA A 29 -4.92 -11.93 -9.75
C ALA A 29 -4.86 -11.39 -11.19
N VAL A 30 -5.87 -11.69 -12.01
CA VAL A 30 -6.01 -11.13 -13.37
C VAL A 30 -6.16 -9.61 -13.30
N MET A 31 -7.09 -9.12 -12.46
CA MET A 31 -7.34 -7.68 -12.32
C MET A 31 -6.11 -6.91 -11.84
N LEU A 32 -5.35 -7.46 -10.88
CA LEU A 32 -4.09 -6.86 -10.45
C LEU A 32 -3.04 -6.86 -11.56
N SER A 33 -2.97 -7.90 -12.39
CA SER A 33 -2.01 -7.97 -13.50
C SER A 33 -2.30 -6.91 -14.54
N ASP A 34 -3.57 -6.71 -14.91
CA ASP A 34 -4.00 -5.67 -15.84
C ASP A 34 -3.63 -4.26 -15.32
N LEU A 35 -3.81 -4.02 -14.01
CA LEU A 35 -3.47 -2.76 -13.36
C LEU A 35 -1.96 -2.50 -13.24
N ILE A 36 -1.10 -3.52 -13.35
CA ILE A 36 0.36 -3.32 -13.38
C ILE A 36 0.82 -2.80 -14.74
N THR A 37 0.19 -3.25 -15.83
CA THR A 37 0.61 -2.94 -17.21
C THR A 37 -0.10 -1.73 -17.82
N ILE A 38 -1.08 -1.17 -17.12
CA ILE A 38 -1.88 -0.05 -17.60
C ILE A 38 -1.05 1.22 -17.76
N LYS A 39 -1.30 1.95 -18.86
CA LYS A 39 -0.65 3.23 -19.14
C LYS A 39 -1.24 4.34 -18.25
N GLU A 40 -0.48 5.40 -18.00
CA GLU A 40 -0.88 6.52 -17.15
C GLU A 40 -2.25 7.12 -17.53
N VAL A 41 -2.48 7.43 -18.82
CA VAL A 41 -3.76 8.02 -19.29
C VAL A 41 -4.95 7.09 -19.02
N GLU A 42 -4.76 5.79 -19.18
CA GLU A 42 -5.80 4.77 -18.93
C GLU A 42 -6.01 4.57 -17.42
N LEU A 43 -4.94 4.65 -16.62
CA LEU A 43 -5.00 4.58 -15.17
C LEU A 43 -5.80 5.75 -14.60
N GLU A 44 -5.57 6.97 -15.09
CA GLU A 44 -6.37 8.14 -14.71
C GLU A 44 -7.85 7.95 -15.00
N ALA A 45 -8.18 7.42 -16.18
CA ALA A 45 -9.56 7.11 -16.55
C ALA A 45 -10.17 6.07 -15.60
N LYS A 46 -9.45 4.97 -15.33
CA LYS A 46 -9.90 3.93 -14.38
C LYS A 46 -10.09 4.47 -12.97
N VAL A 47 -9.25 5.38 -12.51
CA VAL A 47 -9.38 5.99 -11.18
C VAL A 47 -10.58 6.93 -11.13
N LYS A 48 -10.92 7.62 -12.22
CA LYS A 48 -12.15 8.42 -12.32
C LYS A 48 -13.41 7.53 -12.26
N GLU A 49 -13.38 6.38 -12.94
CA GLU A 49 -14.47 5.39 -12.92
C GLU A 49 -14.53 4.61 -11.58
N CYS A 50 -13.38 4.45 -10.93
CA CYS A 50 -13.20 3.76 -9.67
C CYS A 50 -12.52 4.67 -8.64
N PRO A 51 -13.23 5.68 -8.11
CA PRO A 51 -12.64 6.66 -7.20
C PRO A 51 -12.14 6.05 -5.89
N ARG A 52 -12.52 4.81 -5.58
CA ARG A 52 -12.09 4.04 -4.41
C ARG A 52 -11.07 2.95 -4.73
N LEU A 53 -10.41 3.01 -5.88
CA LEU A 53 -9.43 2.01 -6.29
C LEU A 53 -8.33 1.82 -5.22
N GLY A 54 -7.78 2.91 -4.68
CA GLY A 54 -6.79 2.85 -3.61
C GLY A 54 -7.30 2.14 -2.36
N VAL A 55 -8.55 2.40 -1.98
CA VAL A 55 -9.24 1.71 -0.88
C VAL A 55 -9.33 0.21 -1.11
N SER A 56 -9.75 -0.20 -2.30
CA SER A 56 -9.89 -1.62 -2.65
C SER A 56 -8.55 -2.35 -2.64
N LEU A 57 -7.50 -1.71 -3.14
CA LEU A 57 -6.14 -2.27 -3.13
C LEU A 57 -5.57 -2.39 -1.71
N VAL A 58 -5.76 -1.39 -0.84
CA VAL A 58 -5.37 -1.50 0.58
C VAL A 58 -6.17 -2.59 1.30
N THR A 59 -7.43 -2.80 0.91
CA THR A 59 -8.24 -3.89 1.46
C THR A 59 -7.69 -5.26 1.06
N ILE A 60 -7.24 -5.44 -0.20
CA ILE A 60 -6.55 -6.66 -0.61
C ILE A 60 -5.24 -6.83 0.15
N LEU A 61 -4.45 -5.76 0.32
CA LEU A 61 -3.21 -5.80 1.09
C LEU A 61 -3.47 -6.23 2.54
N TRP A 62 -4.54 -5.72 3.16
CA TRP A 62 -5.00 -6.15 4.48
C TRP A 62 -5.40 -7.63 4.47
N LYS A 63 -6.23 -8.09 3.52
CA LYS A 63 -6.61 -9.51 3.37
C LYS A 63 -5.35 -10.37 3.32
N CYS A 64 -4.36 -10.02 2.50
CA CYS A 64 -3.08 -10.73 2.38
C CYS A 64 -2.33 -10.80 3.72
N SER A 65 -2.32 -9.70 4.50
CA SER A 65 -1.64 -9.66 5.80
C SER A 65 -2.22 -10.63 6.83
N LEU A 66 -3.46 -11.10 6.63
CA LEU A 66 -4.14 -12.04 7.52
C LEU A 66 -3.97 -13.52 7.11
N GLN A 67 -3.42 -13.78 5.91
CA GLN A 67 -3.32 -15.14 5.39
C GLN A 67 -2.03 -15.84 5.84
N ASP A 68 -2.03 -17.18 5.75
CA ASP A 68 -0.81 -17.95 5.85
C ASP A 68 -0.03 -17.91 4.53
N LEU A 69 0.93 -16.99 4.46
CA LEU A 69 1.74 -16.71 3.27
C LEU A 69 2.92 -17.69 3.12
N LYS A 70 2.60 -18.98 2.92
CA LYS A 70 3.60 -20.00 2.58
C LYS A 70 4.22 -19.73 1.21
N GLN A 71 5.45 -20.21 0.98
CA GLN A 71 6.05 -20.23 -0.35
C GLN A 71 5.10 -20.93 -1.33
N GLN A 72 4.89 -20.32 -2.51
CA GLN A 72 3.98 -20.77 -3.58
C GLN A 72 2.47 -20.59 -3.35
N SER A 73 2.03 -19.94 -2.26
CA SER A 73 0.60 -19.65 -2.11
C SER A 73 0.10 -18.61 -3.12
N GLN A 74 -1.14 -18.75 -3.61
CA GLN A 74 -1.78 -17.73 -4.46
C GLN A 74 -1.84 -16.36 -3.75
N TRP A 75 -2.07 -16.36 -2.44
CA TRP A 75 -2.05 -15.15 -1.63
C TRP A 75 -0.70 -14.43 -1.62
N LEU A 76 0.43 -15.16 -1.66
CA LEU A 76 1.75 -14.54 -1.79
C LEU A 76 1.92 -13.84 -3.15
N GLN A 77 1.38 -14.43 -4.22
CA GLN A 77 1.37 -13.78 -5.55
C GLN A 77 0.47 -12.56 -5.57
N ILE A 78 -0.72 -12.65 -4.97
CA ILE A 78 -1.63 -11.50 -4.82
C ILE A 78 -0.96 -10.39 -4.01
N LEU A 79 -0.26 -10.71 -2.92
CA LEU A 79 0.52 -9.74 -2.14
C LEU A 79 1.58 -9.06 -3.02
N LYS A 80 2.38 -9.83 -3.76
CA LYS A 80 3.39 -9.28 -4.67
C LYS A 80 2.74 -8.35 -5.71
N ASN A 81 1.63 -8.76 -6.30
CA ASN A 81 0.95 -8.00 -7.35
C ASN A 81 0.29 -6.73 -6.80
N VAL A 82 -0.44 -6.80 -5.69
CA VAL A 82 -1.10 -5.62 -5.11
C VAL A 82 -0.08 -4.57 -4.66
N VAL A 83 1.06 -4.99 -4.10
CA VAL A 83 2.13 -4.05 -3.74
C VAL A 83 2.73 -3.40 -4.99
N ARG A 84 2.94 -4.16 -6.07
CA ARG A 84 3.41 -3.60 -7.36
C ARG A 84 2.42 -2.62 -7.97
N VAL A 85 1.13 -2.95 -7.97
CA VAL A 85 0.06 -2.05 -8.41
C VAL A 85 0.09 -0.78 -7.57
N LEU A 86 0.15 -0.90 -6.24
CA LEU A 86 0.18 0.27 -5.37
C LEU A 86 1.41 1.16 -5.62
N ILE A 87 2.60 0.58 -5.85
CA ILE A 87 3.80 1.35 -6.22
C ILE A 87 3.57 2.09 -7.55
N HIS A 88 3.16 1.35 -8.59
CA HIS A 88 2.91 1.91 -9.92
C HIS A 88 1.92 3.07 -9.86
N ILE A 89 0.82 2.87 -9.15
CA ILE A 89 -0.24 3.85 -9.00
C ILE A 89 0.22 5.06 -8.17
N CYS A 90 0.94 4.86 -7.06
CA CYS A 90 1.38 5.97 -6.20
C CYS A 90 2.47 6.81 -6.87
N ASP A 91 3.36 6.19 -7.66
CA ASP A 91 4.38 6.91 -8.41
C ASP A 91 3.79 7.64 -9.64
N THR A 92 2.72 7.13 -10.24
CA THR A 92 2.05 7.74 -11.41
C THR A 92 1.00 8.79 -11.00
N LEU A 93 0.17 8.47 -10.01
CA LEU A 93 -0.95 9.29 -9.54
C LEU A 93 -0.84 9.59 -8.04
N PRO A 94 -0.04 10.60 -7.67
CA PRO A 94 0.10 11.13 -6.31
C PRO A 94 -1.19 11.31 -5.50
N SER A 95 -2.30 11.65 -6.18
CA SER A 95 -3.60 11.89 -5.53
C SER A 95 -4.14 10.64 -4.82
N LEU A 96 -3.75 9.44 -5.25
CA LEU A 96 -4.18 8.18 -4.63
C LEU A 96 -3.46 7.90 -3.31
N CYS A 97 -2.26 8.43 -3.11
CA CYS A 97 -1.54 8.33 -1.84
C CYS A 97 -2.37 8.88 -0.67
N LEU A 98 -3.20 9.90 -0.90
CA LEU A 98 -4.11 10.44 0.11
C LEU A 98 -5.15 9.42 0.60
N GLN A 99 -5.58 8.49 -0.28
CA GLN A 99 -6.49 7.41 0.12
C GLN A 99 -5.79 6.38 1.02
N LEU A 100 -4.50 6.13 0.80
CA LEU A 100 -3.70 5.26 1.65
C LEU A 100 -3.46 5.89 3.04
N ALA A 101 -3.34 7.21 3.10
CA ALA A 101 -3.15 7.96 4.34
C ALA A 101 -4.42 8.12 5.20
N GLU A 102 -5.58 7.62 4.75
CA GLU A 102 -6.79 7.66 5.55
C GLU A 102 -6.65 6.80 6.83
N PRO A 103 -6.89 7.35 8.03
CA PRO A 103 -6.66 6.64 9.30
C PRO A 103 -7.42 5.31 9.43
N ARG A 104 -8.61 5.22 8.80
CA ARG A 104 -9.43 3.99 8.81
C ARG A 104 -8.79 2.84 8.05
N ARG A 105 -7.84 3.12 7.16
CA ARG A 105 -7.19 2.13 6.28
C ARG A 105 -5.98 1.49 6.94
N ASN A 106 -5.37 2.20 7.89
CA ASN A 106 -4.35 1.69 8.77
C ASN A 106 -3.18 1.02 8.03
N PHE A 107 -2.77 1.61 6.90
CA PHE A 107 -1.73 1.09 6.01
C PHE A 107 -0.44 0.77 6.78
N THR A 108 -0.02 1.65 7.69
CA THR A 108 1.23 1.47 8.44
C THR A 108 1.21 0.21 9.30
N ASN A 109 0.09 -0.11 9.96
CA ASN A 109 -0.03 -1.36 10.72
C ASN A 109 -0.11 -2.60 9.82
N ILE A 110 -0.71 -2.49 8.63
CA ILE A 110 -0.67 -3.58 7.64
C ILE A 110 0.78 -3.83 7.20
N ALA A 111 1.53 -2.77 6.90
CA ALA A 111 2.93 -2.85 6.51
C ALA A 111 3.79 -3.48 7.62
N VAL A 112 3.64 -3.05 8.88
CA VAL A 112 4.32 -3.65 10.04
C VAL A 112 4.06 -5.15 10.09
N ARG A 113 2.79 -5.57 10.03
CA ARG A 113 2.43 -7.00 10.08
C ARG A 113 3.12 -7.81 8.97
N ILE A 114 3.21 -7.27 7.76
CA ILE A 114 3.88 -7.95 6.63
C ILE A 114 5.40 -8.00 6.85
N LEU A 115 6.02 -6.89 7.30
CA LEU A 115 7.46 -6.82 7.57
C LEU A 115 7.88 -7.75 8.72
N GLU A 116 7.03 -7.94 9.72
CA GLU A 116 7.29 -8.82 10.86
C GLU A 116 7.04 -10.30 10.57
N ASN A 117 6.30 -10.63 9.50
CA ASN A 117 5.97 -12.02 9.22
C ASN A 117 7.23 -12.81 8.82
N PRO A 118 7.63 -13.83 9.59
CA PRO A 118 8.86 -14.58 9.33
C PRO A 118 8.75 -15.52 8.11
N LYS A 119 7.53 -15.83 7.67
CA LYS A 119 7.29 -16.70 6.51
C LYS A 119 7.47 -15.99 5.16
N ILE A 120 7.49 -14.65 5.18
CA ILE A 120 7.64 -13.82 4.00
C ILE A 120 9.12 -13.55 3.77
N SER A 121 9.60 -13.80 2.55
CA SER A 121 10.99 -13.51 2.18
C SER A 121 11.29 -12.02 2.17
N TRP A 122 12.57 -11.68 2.38
CA TRP A 122 13.03 -10.29 2.29
C TRP A 122 12.85 -9.67 0.90
N GLU A 123 12.84 -10.47 -0.18
CA GLU A 123 12.47 -10.02 -1.53
C GLU A 123 11.07 -9.35 -1.53
N VAL A 124 10.08 -9.99 -0.89
CA VAL A 124 8.70 -9.46 -0.82
C VAL A 124 8.62 -8.28 0.15
N LYS A 125 9.30 -8.36 1.30
CA LYS A 125 9.38 -7.25 2.26
C LYS A 125 10.02 -6.01 1.63
N CYS A 126 11.00 -6.20 0.74
CA CYS A 126 11.62 -5.12 -0.02
C CYS A 126 10.60 -4.42 -0.94
N PHE A 127 9.66 -5.14 -1.56
CA PHE A 127 8.56 -4.49 -2.28
C PHE A 127 7.69 -3.63 -1.36
N VAL A 128 7.40 -4.09 -0.13
CA VAL A 128 6.66 -3.27 0.85
C VAL A 128 7.44 -2.04 1.26
N LEU A 129 8.75 -2.15 1.49
CA LEU A 129 9.62 -0.99 1.76
C LEU A 129 9.63 -0.02 0.57
N ARG A 130 9.65 -0.51 -0.67
CA ARG A 130 9.55 0.36 -1.86
C ARG A 130 8.21 1.09 -1.93
N LEU A 131 7.12 0.44 -1.57
CA LEU A 131 5.81 1.10 -1.46
C LEU A 131 5.84 2.20 -0.39
N ILE A 132 6.40 1.91 0.78
CA ILE A 132 6.57 2.92 1.85
C ILE A 132 7.40 4.10 1.33
N SER A 133 8.50 3.83 0.62
CA SER A 133 9.35 4.87 0.01
C SER A 133 8.59 5.71 -1.02
N SER A 134 7.78 5.08 -1.88
CA SER A 134 6.93 5.77 -2.87
C SER A 134 5.95 6.72 -2.20
N ILE A 135 5.19 6.25 -1.21
CA ILE A 135 4.18 7.09 -0.55
C ILE A 135 4.78 8.13 0.40
N ALA A 136 5.96 7.88 0.98
CA ALA A 136 6.64 8.81 1.89
C ALA A 136 6.97 10.16 1.24
N LYS A 137 7.04 10.21 -0.10
CA LYS A 137 7.19 11.44 -0.87
C LYS A 137 6.02 12.42 -0.68
N HIS A 138 4.86 11.94 -0.20
CA HIS A 138 3.69 12.75 0.07
C HIS A 138 3.57 13.10 1.56
N HIS A 139 3.47 14.40 1.85
CA HIS A 139 3.47 14.93 3.22
C HIS A 139 2.48 14.22 4.15
N ARG A 140 1.22 14.02 3.72
CA ARG A 140 0.21 13.36 4.56
C ARG A 140 0.50 11.88 4.84
N CYS A 141 1.11 11.18 3.88
CA CYS A 141 1.54 9.79 4.08
C CYS A 141 2.76 9.73 5.00
N LEU A 142 3.66 10.70 4.87
CA LEU A 142 4.83 10.82 5.70
C LEU A 142 4.46 11.02 7.18
N GLU A 143 3.51 11.92 7.47
CA GLU A 143 2.97 12.10 8.83
C GLU A 143 2.47 10.76 9.41
N MET A 144 1.64 10.03 8.64
CA MET A 144 1.13 8.72 9.04
C MET A 144 2.25 7.71 9.32
N ILE A 145 3.34 7.73 8.53
CA ILE A 145 4.51 6.85 8.74
C ILE A 145 5.25 7.23 10.02
N ILE A 146 5.50 8.53 10.25
CA ILE A 146 6.19 9.04 11.44
C ILE A 146 5.40 8.73 12.72
N GLU A 147 4.07 8.83 12.68
CA GLU A 147 3.19 8.52 13.81
C GLU A 147 3.20 7.04 14.21
N ASN A 148 3.64 6.13 13.33
CA ASN A 148 3.74 4.70 13.62
C ASN A 148 5.18 4.29 13.98
N THR A 149 5.51 4.38 15.26
CA THR A 149 6.84 4.05 15.80
C THR A 149 7.28 2.62 15.47
N HIS A 150 6.37 1.65 15.47
CA HIS A 150 6.68 0.26 15.11
C HIS A 150 7.15 0.16 13.66
N LEU A 151 6.53 0.92 12.74
CA LEU A 151 6.98 0.96 11.35
C LEU A 151 8.35 1.60 11.22
N ILE A 152 8.61 2.69 11.96
CA ILE A 152 9.93 3.32 12.01
C ILE A 152 10.99 2.33 12.50
N ASP A 153 10.72 1.55 13.55
CA ASP A 153 11.64 0.53 14.03
C ASP A 153 11.93 -0.53 12.96
N ARG A 154 10.91 -0.98 12.21
CA ARG A 154 11.09 -1.93 11.11
C ARG A 154 11.94 -1.35 9.98
N ILE A 155 11.76 -0.07 9.65
CA ILE A 155 12.59 0.64 8.65
C ILE A 155 14.03 0.76 9.15
N ALA A 156 14.24 1.11 10.41
CA ALA A 156 15.56 1.22 11.01
C ALA A 156 16.30 -0.13 10.99
N MET A 157 15.63 -1.22 11.36
CA MET A 157 16.21 -2.57 11.25
C MET A 157 16.57 -2.97 9.82
N ALA A 158 15.85 -2.45 8.82
CA ALA A 158 16.14 -2.72 7.42
C ALA A 158 17.39 -1.97 6.91
N LEU A 159 17.86 -0.91 7.60
CA LEU A 159 19.11 -0.20 7.25
C LEU A 159 20.34 -1.10 7.45
N ASP A 160 20.33 -1.91 8.50
CA ASP A 160 21.44 -2.81 8.87
C ASP A 160 21.33 -4.19 8.18
N HIS A 161 20.45 -4.33 7.19
CA HIS A 161 20.23 -5.60 6.51
C HIS A 161 21.37 -5.92 5.53
N GLU A 162 21.81 -7.19 5.49
CA GLU A 162 22.94 -7.65 4.65
C GLU A 162 22.69 -7.48 3.14
N ASP A 163 21.42 -7.60 2.71
CA ASP A 163 21.02 -7.31 1.33
C ASP A 163 21.06 -5.79 1.05
N VAL A 164 22.03 -5.39 0.21
CA VAL A 164 22.25 -4.01 -0.24
C VAL A 164 20.99 -3.34 -0.79
N MET A 165 20.12 -4.08 -1.47
CA MET A 165 18.89 -3.51 -2.03
C MET A 165 17.87 -3.19 -0.93
N VAL A 166 17.80 -4.00 0.13
CA VAL A 166 16.96 -3.72 1.30
C VAL A 166 17.48 -2.50 2.04
N ALA A 167 18.78 -2.47 2.36
CA ALA A 167 19.42 -1.35 3.04
C ALA A 167 19.29 -0.05 2.26
N LYS A 168 19.48 -0.09 0.93
CA LYS A 168 19.34 1.08 0.06
C LYS A 168 17.92 1.65 0.06
N VAL A 169 16.89 0.81 -0.01
CA VAL A 169 15.50 1.28 0.05
C VAL A 169 15.18 1.85 1.43
N ALA A 170 15.64 1.20 2.50
CA ALA A 170 15.48 1.72 3.85
C ALA A 170 16.15 3.09 4.02
N LEU A 171 17.35 3.28 3.46
CA LEU A 171 18.07 4.55 3.49
C LEU A 171 17.32 5.66 2.75
N GLN A 172 16.70 5.35 1.60
CA GLN A 172 15.86 6.30 0.88
C GLN A 172 14.65 6.75 1.71
N ILE A 173 14.03 5.84 2.47
CA ILE A 173 12.94 6.20 3.38
C ILE A 173 13.47 7.09 4.51
N ALA A 174 14.60 6.72 5.11
CA ALA A 174 15.22 7.47 6.19
C ALA A 174 15.59 8.90 5.78
N ASP A 175 16.11 9.09 4.56
CA ASP A 175 16.42 10.42 4.01
C ASP A 175 15.17 11.30 3.90
N VAL A 176 14.06 10.75 3.40
CA VAL A 176 12.78 11.49 3.33
C VAL A 176 12.26 11.84 4.73
N LEU A 177 12.45 10.96 5.71
CA LEU A 177 12.06 11.19 7.11
C LEU A 177 12.91 12.26 7.80
N THR A 178 14.22 12.32 7.53
CA THR A 178 15.15 13.26 8.19
C THR A 178 15.07 14.67 7.60
N VAL A 179 14.90 14.80 6.27
CA VAL A 179 14.74 16.09 5.56
C VAL A 179 13.50 16.84 6.06
N ASN A 180 12.42 16.14 6.35
CA ASN A 180 11.18 16.75 6.84
C ASN A 180 11.20 17.10 8.33
N LYS A 181 12.03 16.44 9.14
CA LYS A 181 12.23 16.81 10.56
C LYS A 181 12.92 18.17 10.73
N HIS A 182 13.65 18.63 9.70
CA HIS A 182 14.41 19.88 9.72
C HIS A 182 13.83 20.98 8.81
N GLY A 183 12.67 20.77 8.18
CA GLY A 183 11.98 21.81 7.42
C GLY A 183 12.78 22.38 6.24
N VAL A 184 13.62 21.58 5.57
CA VAL A 184 14.26 22.04 4.34
C VAL A 184 13.26 21.91 3.20
N LYS A 185 12.57 23.02 2.90
CA LYS A 185 11.96 23.26 1.60
C LYS A 185 13.07 23.17 0.56
N VAL A 186 13.07 22.14 -0.27
CA VAL A 186 13.76 22.18 -1.56
C VAL A 186 12.72 22.65 -2.56
N GLY A 187 13.00 23.81 -3.17
CA GLY A 187 12.09 24.55 -4.05
C GLY A 187 11.81 23.88 -5.39
#